data_AF-A0A5J4YQF5-F1
#
_entry.id   AF-A0A5J4YQF5-F1
#
_cell.length_a   1.000
_cell.length_b   1.000
_cell.length_c   1.000
_cell.angle_alpha   90.00
_cell.angle_beta   90.00
_cell.angle_gamma   90.00
#
_symmetry.space_group_name_H-M   'P 1'
#
loop_
_entity.id
_entity.type
_entity.pdbx_description
1 polymer ?
#
loop_
_entity_poly.entity_id
_entity_poly.type
_entity_poly.pdbx_seq_one_letter_code
_entity_poly.pdbx_strand_id
1 'polypeptide(L)'
;MGSRLRAALQAAGGRVPEWVRARNGDVVWVLGSALLGLVVLLLVLWLGGKIGRGRAGLGGRARDLREPGVVVVCGPSARGAEESPGKTALIKTLKHGAMPPLGLVTTMKCSESRFTPKGWDPAAARSRRDAYTFVDVGGHASMALDLTRALCRARAVVVVLDARKASFMASLRDSGQCLYDVMTHPTVSRFQTPILIFCNKSDAKDALDERSIRELLRAEINRERKSRESEIGTIHDVTAAEAQRVPDASTQNVYLGYEGEEFQFDHAFGPVLFSRGSVLATSLEPIQTFVQAHA
;
A
#
# COMPACT_ATOMS: atom_id res chain seq x y z
N MET A 1 -79.73 -24.42 -25.73
CA MET A 1 -78.65 -24.62 -24.73
C MET A 1 -78.79 -23.75 -23.47
N GLY A 2 -79.95 -23.15 -23.18
CA GLY A 2 -80.15 -22.22 -22.05
C GLY A 2 -80.98 -22.75 -20.88
N SER A 3 -81.57 -23.95 -20.98
CA SER A 3 -82.44 -24.52 -19.95
C SER A 3 -81.69 -25.39 -18.93
N ARG A 4 -80.54 -25.97 -19.30
CA ARG A 4 -79.71 -26.77 -18.39
C ARG A 4 -78.80 -25.93 -17.48
N LEU A 5 -78.46 -24.70 -17.88
CA LEU A 5 -77.64 -23.79 -17.07
C LEU A 5 -78.43 -23.18 -15.89
N ARG A 6 -79.74 -22.96 -16.06
CA ARG A 6 -80.60 -22.42 -15.00
C ARG A 6 -80.89 -23.43 -13.89
N ALA A 7 -80.95 -24.73 -14.22
CA ALA A 7 -81.12 -25.79 -13.23
C ALA A 7 -79.87 -25.98 -12.35
N ALA A 8 -78.67 -25.80 -12.91
CA ALA A 8 -77.41 -25.90 -12.15
C ALA A 8 -77.19 -24.72 -11.17
N LEU A 9 -77.68 -23.52 -11.52
CA LEU A 9 -77.58 -22.32 -10.67
C LEU A 9 -78.61 -22.24 -9.53
N GLN A 10 -79.68 -23.02 -9.58
CA GLN A 10 -80.64 -23.13 -8.46
C GLN A 10 -80.30 -24.25 -7.46
N ALA A 11 -79.47 -25.22 -7.83
CA ALA A 11 -79.02 -26.30 -6.94
C ALA A 11 -77.80 -25.92 -6.07
N ALA A 12 -76.96 -25.00 -6.54
CA ALA A 12 -75.83 -24.46 -5.78
C ALA A 12 -76.27 -23.17 -5.08
N GLY A 13 -76.88 -23.30 -3.91
CA GLY A 13 -77.41 -22.18 -3.12
C GLY A 13 -76.42 -21.04 -2.93
N GLY A 14 -76.50 -20.03 -3.80
CA GLY A 14 -76.20 -18.62 -3.58
C GLY A 14 -74.87 -18.22 -2.93
N ARG A 15 -73.88 -19.10 -2.79
CA ARG A 15 -72.58 -18.77 -2.18
C ARG A 15 -71.53 -18.55 -3.24
N VAL A 16 -71.33 -17.28 -3.57
CA VAL A 16 -70.15 -16.79 -4.30
C VAL A 16 -68.90 -17.15 -3.47
N PRO A 17 -67.87 -17.78 -4.06
CA PRO A 17 -66.64 -18.12 -3.36
C PRO A 17 -65.97 -16.88 -2.74
N GLU A 18 -65.56 -16.95 -1.48
CA GLU A 18 -65.08 -15.79 -0.71
C GLU A 18 -63.83 -15.13 -1.31
N TRP A 19 -63.02 -15.85 -2.09
CA TRP A 19 -61.85 -15.30 -2.78
C TRP A 19 -62.20 -14.32 -3.91
N VAL A 20 -63.44 -14.32 -4.41
CA VAL A 20 -63.94 -13.36 -5.41
C VAL A 20 -64.34 -12.02 -4.76
N ARG A 21 -64.36 -11.94 -3.42
CA ARG A 21 -64.73 -10.73 -2.67
C ARG A 21 -63.53 -9.96 -2.13
N ALA A 22 -62.31 -10.23 -2.60
CA ALA A 22 -61.15 -9.40 -2.29
C ALA A 22 -61.43 -7.97 -2.75
N ARG A 23 -61.63 -7.05 -1.80
CA ARG A 23 -61.86 -5.64 -2.09
C ARG A 23 -60.62 -5.12 -2.80
N ASN A 24 -60.79 -4.25 -3.80
CA ASN A 24 -59.69 -3.53 -4.45
C ASN A 24 -58.73 -2.86 -3.43
N GLY A 25 -59.19 -2.59 -2.19
CA GLY A 25 -58.34 -2.12 -1.10
C GLY A 25 -57.27 -3.11 -0.63
N ASP A 26 -57.54 -4.42 -0.60
CA ASP A 26 -56.61 -5.41 -0.04
C ASP A 26 -55.40 -5.61 -0.96
N VAL A 27 -55.62 -5.58 -2.27
CA VAL A 27 -54.52 -5.65 -3.26
C VAL A 27 -53.65 -4.38 -3.22
N VAL A 28 -54.27 -3.21 -3.04
CA VAL A 28 -53.55 -1.93 -2.91
C VAL A 28 -52.74 -1.88 -1.61
N TRP A 29 -53.27 -2.41 -0.51
CA TRP A 29 -52.55 -2.52 0.77
C TRP A 29 -51.37 -3.49 0.70
N VAL A 30 -51.54 -4.64 0.06
CA VAL A 30 -50.46 -5.63 -0.11
C VAL A 30 -49.35 -5.06 -0.99
N LEU A 31 -49.69 -4.46 -2.14
CA LEU A 31 -48.70 -3.84 -3.04
C LEU A 31 -48.01 -2.64 -2.40
N GLY A 32 -48.74 -1.82 -1.64
CA GLY A 32 -48.19 -0.67 -0.92
C GLY A 32 -47.20 -1.08 0.18
N SER A 33 -47.50 -2.16 0.93
CA SER A 33 -46.62 -2.68 1.97
C SER A 33 -45.33 -3.28 1.41
N ALA A 34 -45.41 -3.96 0.26
CA ALA A 34 -44.24 -4.52 -0.42
C ALA A 34 -43.32 -3.41 -0.96
N LEU A 35 -43.89 -2.34 -1.52
CA LEU A 35 -43.13 -1.20 -2.03
C LEU A 35 -42.43 -0.44 -0.89
N LEU A 36 -43.12 -0.24 0.25
CA LEU A 36 -42.55 0.37 1.44
C LEU A 36 -41.39 -0.48 2.01
N GLY A 37 -41.55 -1.80 2.04
CA GLY A 37 -40.48 -2.73 2.45
C GLY A 37 -39.24 -2.63 1.55
N LEU A 38 -39.43 -2.54 0.23
CA LEU A 38 -38.33 -2.37 -0.73
C LEU A 38 -37.62 -1.03 -0.55
N VAL A 39 -38.36 0.05 -0.33
CA VAL A 39 -37.79 1.38 -0.08
C VAL A 39 -37.01 1.40 1.23
N VAL A 40 -37.53 0.80 2.30
CA VAL A 40 -36.82 0.68 3.58
C VAL A 40 -35.55 -0.17 3.43
N LEU A 41 -35.59 -1.27 2.68
CA LEU A 41 -34.42 -2.09 2.40
C LEU A 41 -33.35 -1.32 1.63
N LEU A 42 -33.74 -0.58 0.59
CA LEU A 42 -32.82 0.27 -0.17
C LEU A 42 -32.26 1.42 0.68
N LEU A 43 -33.06 1.98 1.60
CA LEU A 43 -32.61 3.01 2.54
C LEU A 43 -31.61 2.43 3.55
N VAL A 44 -31.85 1.22 4.08
CA VAL A 44 -30.91 0.51 4.97
C VAL A 44 -29.62 0.16 4.24
N LEU A 45 -29.69 -0.24 2.98
CA LEU A 45 -28.49 -0.49 2.15
C LEU A 45 -27.76 0.81 1.81
N TRP A 46 -28.46 1.93 1.61
CA TRP A 46 -27.87 3.23 1.32
C TRP A 46 -27.24 3.88 2.55
N LEU A 47 -27.89 3.80 3.71
CA LEU A 47 -27.33 4.24 5.00
C LEU A 47 -26.22 3.28 5.47
N GLY A 48 -26.39 1.96 5.32
CA GLY A 48 -25.38 0.96 5.60
C GLY A 48 -24.16 1.06 4.69
N GLY A 49 -24.37 1.43 3.42
CA GLY A 49 -23.32 1.69 2.43
C GLY A 49 -22.48 2.93 2.72
N LYS A 50 -23.00 3.89 3.50
CA LYS A 50 -22.23 5.05 3.97
C LYS A 50 -21.49 4.81 5.29
N ILE A 51 -21.84 3.77 6.04
CA ILE A 51 -21.20 3.42 7.33
C ILE A 51 -20.18 2.26 7.15
N GLY A 52 -20.19 1.56 6.03
CA GLY A 52 -19.34 0.40 5.74
C GLY A 52 -18.16 0.65 4.78
N ARG A 53 -17.29 1.63 5.05
CA ARG A 53 -15.93 1.68 4.48
C ARG A 53 -14.83 1.44 5.52
N GLY A 54 -15.19 0.81 6.63
CA GLY A 54 -14.25 0.14 7.54
C GLY A 54 -14.42 -1.35 7.39
N ARG A 55 -13.56 -1.99 6.59
CA ARG A 55 -13.43 -3.44 6.51
C ARG A 55 -12.85 -3.94 7.85
N ALA A 56 -13.66 -3.96 8.90
CA ALA A 56 -13.30 -4.53 10.19
C ALA A 56 -13.39 -6.06 10.07
N GLY A 57 -12.34 -6.66 9.52
CA GLY A 57 -12.16 -8.09 9.58
C GLY A 57 -12.06 -8.54 11.03
N LEU A 58 -12.90 -9.51 11.41
CA LEU A 58 -12.80 -10.35 12.60
C LEU A 58 -11.57 -11.28 12.51
N GLY A 59 -10.39 -10.72 12.27
CA GLY A 59 -9.11 -11.40 12.37
C GLY A 59 -8.38 -10.84 13.57
N GLY A 60 -8.05 -11.68 14.55
CA GLY A 60 -7.21 -11.29 15.67
C GLY A 60 -5.97 -10.58 15.15
N ARG A 61 -5.80 -9.30 15.48
CA ARG A 61 -4.70 -8.47 15.00
C ARG A 61 -3.42 -9.10 15.56
N ALA A 62 -2.68 -9.82 14.71
CA ALA A 62 -1.44 -10.47 15.11
C ALA A 62 -0.57 -9.44 15.83
N ARG A 63 -0.11 -9.76 17.04
CA ARG A 63 0.73 -8.86 17.81
C ARG A 63 1.98 -8.55 16.99
N ASP A 64 2.23 -7.28 16.77
CA ASP A 64 3.37 -6.81 15.99
C ASP A 64 4.63 -6.85 16.87
N LEU A 65 5.39 -7.94 16.73
CA LEU A 65 6.58 -8.25 17.53
C LEU A 65 7.87 -7.59 17.00
N ARG A 66 7.79 -6.76 15.94
CA ARG A 66 8.98 -6.11 15.37
C ARG A 66 9.63 -5.18 16.38
N GLU A 67 10.95 -5.06 16.31
CA GLU A 67 11.68 -4.10 17.14
C GLU A 67 11.14 -2.68 16.94
N PRO A 68 10.88 -1.92 18.01
CA PRO A 68 10.52 -0.52 17.89
C PRO A 68 11.69 0.33 17.36
N GLY A 69 11.39 1.37 16.58
CA GLY A 69 12.39 2.36 16.16
C GLY A 69 13.31 1.93 15.01
N VAL A 70 13.05 0.80 14.35
CA VAL A 70 13.83 0.36 13.18
C VAL A 70 13.35 1.08 11.92
N VAL A 71 14.25 1.83 11.29
CA VAL A 71 14.02 2.56 10.04
C VAL A 71 14.94 1.99 8.97
N VAL A 72 14.36 1.45 7.90
CA VAL A 72 15.14 0.93 6.76
C VAL A 72 15.31 2.04 5.74
N VAL A 73 16.54 2.30 5.33
CA VAL A 73 16.88 3.26 4.28
C VAL A 73 17.37 2.48 3.07
N CYS A 74 16.63 2.58 1.97
CA CYS A 74 16.94 1.87 0.71
C CYS A 74 16.72 2.81 -0.49
N GLY A 75 16.95 2.31 -1.71
CA GLY A 75 16.89 3.10 -2.94
C GLY A 75 17.90 2.62 -3.99
N PRO A 76 17.87 3.16 -5.22
CA PRO A 76 18.61 2.65 -6.36
C PRO A 76 20.12 2.57 -6.11
N SER A 77 20.79 1.66 -6.83
CA SER A 77 22.24 1.59 -6.84
C SER A 77 22.87 2.89 -7.34
N ALA A 78 23.99 3.27 -6.73
CA ALA A 78 24.83 4.30 -7.33
C ALA A 78 25.53 3.70 -8.56
N ARG A 79 25.42 4.36 -9.72
CA ARG A 79 26.13 3.97 -10.96
C ARG A 79 27.50 4.63 -11.10
N GLY A 80 27.89 5.40 -10.08
CA GLY A 80 29.18 6.09 -9.95
C GLY A 80 29.21 6.91 -8.66
N ALA A 81 30.35 7.53 -8.35
CA ALA A 81 30.49 8.35 -7.14
C ALA A 81 29.57 9.59 -7.14
N GLU A 82 29.40 10.25 -8.30
CA GLU A 82 28.54 11.44 -8.44
C GLU A 82 27.04 11.13 -8.61
N GLU A 83 26.70 9.90 -8.98
CA GLU A 83 25.33 9.45 -9.26
C GLU A 83 24.73 8.63 -8.11
N SER A 84 25.23 8.82 -6.90
CA SER A 84 24.64 8.19 -5.71
C SER A 84 23.38 8.96 -5.24
N PRO A 85 22.27 8.28 -4.92
CA PRO A 85 21.07 8.92 -4.36
C PRO A 85 21.31 9.51 -2.96
N GLY A 86 22.36 9.08 -2.25
CA GLY A 86 22.76 9.69 -0.97
C GLY A 86 22.22 9.00 0.29
N LYS A 87 21.89 7.70 0.25
CA LYS A 87 21.43 6.91 1.42
C LYS A 87 22.38 7.02 2.63
N THR A 88 23.65 6.70 2.42
CA THR A 88 24.68 6.77 3.46
C THR A 88 24.95 8.21 3.91
N ALA A 89 24.85 9.17 2.98
CA ALA A 89 24.99 10.59 3.27
C ALA A 89 23.88 11.06 4.22
N LEU A 90 22.64 10.63 3.97
CA LEU A 90 21.49 10.91 4.80
C LEU A 90 21.69 10.40 6.22
N ILE A 91 22.03 9.12 6.40
CA ILE A 91 22.20 8.53 7.75
C ILE A 91 23.31 9.23 8.52
N LYS A 92 24.45 9.51 7.88
CA LYS A 92 25.55 10.24 8.52
C LYS A 92 25.16 11.67 8.89
N THR A 93 24.40 12.35 8.03
CA THR A 93 23.92 13.71 8.31
C THR A 93 22.91 13.71 9.45
N LEU A 94 22.01 12.73 9.53
CA LEU A 94 21.11 12.56 10.68
C LEU A 94 21.90 12.32 11.99
N LYS A 95 22.96 11.53 11.93
CA LYS A 95 23.81 11.23 13.09
C LYS A 95 24.60 12.43 13.59
N HIS A 96 25.15 13.24 12.69
CA HIS A 96 26.06 14.33 13.04
C HIS A 96 25.43 15.73 12.99
N GLY A 97 24.23 15.85 12.40
CA GLY A 97 23.52 17.10 12.10
C GLY A 97 24.09 17.87 10.91
N ALA A 98 25.16 17.38 10.28
CA ALA A 98 25.78 17.95 9.10
C ALA A 98 26.50 16.85 8.31
N MET A 99 26.72 17.09 7.02
CA MET A 99 27.51 16.18 6.21
C MET A 99 28.97 16.17 6.68
N PRO A 100 29.58 14.99 6.93
CA PRO A 100 31.00 14.92 7.27
C PRO A 100 31.89 15.46 6.14
N PRO A 101 32.95 16.23 6.45
CA PRO A 101 33.83 16.85 5.45
C PRO A 101 34.72 15.83 4.70
N LEU A 102 34.91 14.63 5.25
CA LEU A 102 35.66 13.56 4.60
C LEU A 102 34.73 12.78 3.68
N GLY A 103 35.12 12.68 2.40
CA GLY A 103 34.33 12.09 1.32
C GLY A 103 33.64 10.77 1.69
N LEU A 104 32.40 10.60 1.21
CA LEU A 104 31.60 9.42 1.50
C LEU A 104 31.96 8.29 0.53
N VAL A 105 32.53 7.22 1.05
CA VAL A 105 32.71 5.97 0.30
C VAL A 105 31.37 5.24 0.19
N THR A 106 31.09 4.68 -0.98
CA THR A 106 29.90 3.86 -1.22
C THR A 106 29.89 2.65 -0.30
N THR A 107 28.79 2.43 0.41
CA THR A 107 28.67 1.27 1.30
C THR A 107 28.49 0.01 0.46
N MET A 108 29.50 -0.88 0.47
CA MET A 108 29.44 -2.20 -0.19
C MET A 108 28.75 -3.28 0.67
N LYS A 109 28.22 -2.92 1.85
CA LYS A 109 27.62 -3.84 2.84
C LYS A 109 26.38 -3.21 3.47
N CYS A 110 25.37 -4.01 3.80
CA CYS A 110 24.30 -3.56 4.71
C CYS A 110 24.91 -3.10 6.05
N SER A 111 24.60 -1.88 6.48
CA SER A 111 25.10 -1.33 7.75
C SER A 111 23.96 -0.89 8.64
N GLU A 112 24.03 -1.26 9.92
CA GLU A 112 23.03 -0.91 10.93
C GLU A 112 23.68 0.03 11.95
N SER A 113 23.00 1.12 12.27
CA SER A 113 23.47 2.09 13.26
C SER A 113 22.33 2.58 14.12
N ARG A 114 22.49 2.46 15.44
CA ARG A 114 21.54 2.98 16.42
C ARG A 114 22.07 4.28 16.99
N PHE A 115 21.29 5.36 16.84
CA PHE A 115 21.66 6.67 17.36
C PHE A 115 20.43 7.57 17.55
N THR A 116 20.60 8.64 18.33
CA THR A 116 19.65 9.74 18.44
C THR A 116 19.98 10.78 17.37
N PRO A 117 19.10 11.02 16.38
CA PRO A 117 19.38 12.04 15.38
C PRO A 117 19.51 13.43 16.01
N LYS A 118 20.50 14.20 15.55
CA LYS A 118 20.79 15.50 16.14
C LYS A 118 19.69 16.51 15.78
N GLY A 119 19.20 17.24 16.77
CA GLY A 119 18.16 18.26 16.59
C GLY A 119 16.72 17.72 16.59
N TRP A 120 16.53 16.42 16.83
CA TRP A 120 15.20 15.85 16.95
C TRP A 120 14.70 15.96 18.39
N ASP A 121 13.45 16.39 18.56
CA ASP A 121 12.79 16.42 19.87
C ASP A 121 12.19 15.04 20.21
N PRO A 122 12.67 14.34 21.27
CA PRO A 122 12.10 13.07 21.70
C PRO A 122 10.63 13.17 22.12
N ALA A 123 10.18 14.34 22.59
CA ALA A 123 8.79 14.54 23.01
C ALA A 123 7.83 14.59 21.82
N ALA A 124 8.31 14.99 20.64
CA ALA A 124 7.54 15.00 19.39
C ALA A 124 7.32 13.58 18.81
N ALA A 125 8.13 12.60 19.22
CA ALA A 125 7.97 11.22 18.77
C ALA A 125 6.70 10.60 19.38
N ARG A 126 5.85 10.00 18.54
CA ARG A 126 4.63 9.30 18.99
C ARG A 126 4.92 8.24 20.05
N SER A 127 6.08 7.62 19.94
CA SER A 127 6.56 6.56 20.81
C SER A 127 7.46 7.05 21.96
N ARG A 128 7.64 8.38 22.11
CA ARG A 128 8.59 9.03 23.03
C ARG A 128 10.01 8.46 22.96
N ARG A 129 10.42 8.03 21.77
CA ARG A 129 11.75 7.46 21.52
C ARG A 129 12.78 8.56 21.28
N ASP A 130 13.93 8.38 21.91
CA ASP A 130 15.12 9.19 21.74
C ASP A 130 16.11 8.59 20.73
N ALA A 131 16.18 7.26 20.60
CA ALA A 131 17.08 6.57 19.67
C ALA A 131 16.33 5.71 18.64
N TYR A 132 16.87 5.71 17.42
CA TYR A 132 16.36 4.93 16.29
C TYR A 132 17.48 4.07 15.71
N THR A 133 17.10 2.91 15.16
CA THR A 133 18.01 2.01 14.46
C THR A 133 17.84 2.22 12.96
N PHE A 134 18.81 2.87 12.33
CA PHE A 134 18.83 3.06 10.87
C PHE A 134 19.61 1.94 10.20
N VAL A 135 18.97 1.27 9.26
CA VAL A 135 19.57 0.21 8.43
C VAL A 135 19.82 0.75 7.02
N ASP A 136 21.08 1.00 6.66
CA ASP A 136 21.51 1.37 5.30
C ASP A 136 21.60 0.09 4.45
N VAL A 137 20.67 -0.07 3.52
CA VAL A 137 20.70 -1.16 2.55
C VAL A 137 21.21 -0.61 1.23
N GLY A 138 22.35 -1.14 0.75
CA GLY A 138 22.87 -0.78 -0.56
C GLY A 138 21.93 -1.23 -1.67
N GLY A 139 21.98 -0.53 -2.81
CA GLY A 139 20.99 -0.72 -3.88
C GLY A 139 21.32 -1.82 -4.88
N HIS A 140 22.36 -2.63 -4.66
CA HIS A 140 22.83 -3.61 -5.65
C HIS A 140 22.08 -4.93 -5.52
N ALA A 141 21.90 -5.65 -6.63
CA ALA A 141 21.13 -6.90 -6.66
C ALA A 141 21.66 -7.96 -5.67
N SER A 142 22.96 -7.95 -5.36
CA SER A 142 23.57 -8.82 -4.34
C SER A 142 23.04 -8.58 -2.92
N MET A 143 22.41 -7.42 -2.66
CA MET A 143 21.88 -7.04 -1.36
C MET A 143 20.37 -7.25 -1.24
N ALA A 144 19.72 -7.90 -2.22
CA ALA A 144 18.29 -8.21 -2.17
C ALA A 144 17.92 -9.00 -0.90
N LEU A 145 18.75 -9.96 -0.49
CA LEU A 145 18.55 -10.72 0.75
C LEU A 145 18.66 -9.85 2.01
N ASP A 146 19.59 -8.89 2.01
CA ASP A 146 19.76 -7.96 3.12
C ASP A 146 18.57 -7.00 3.23
N LEU A 147 18.01 -6.56 2.08
CA LEU A 147 16.77 -5.79 2.05
C LEU A 147 15.61 -6.58 2.66
N THR A 148 15.39 -7.82 2.22
CA THR A 148 14.34 -8.70 2.76
C THR A 148 14.47 -8.87 4.27
N ARG A 149 15.68 -9.14 4.77
CA ARG A 149 15.94 -9.25 6.22
C ARG A 149 15.66 -7.95 6.97
N ALA A 150 16.06 -6.81 6.42
CA ALA A 150 15.82 -5.51 7.01
C ALA A 150 14.32 -5.18 7.07
N LEU A 151 13.57 -5.45 5.99
CA LEU A 151 12.14 -5.21 5.90
C LEU A 151 11.31 -6.04 6.89
N CYS A 152 11.80 -7.23 7.28
CA CYS A 152 11.17 -8.01 8.34
C CYS A 152 11.14 -7.29 9.70
N ARG A 153 12.10 -6.39 9.97
CA ARG A 153 12.20 -5.63 11.22
C ARG A 153 11.68 -4.19 11.10
N ALA A 154 11.51 -3.67 9.89
CA ALA A 154 11.20 -2.27 9.62
C ALA A 154 9.88 -1.82 10.26
N ARG A 155 9.93 -0.67 10.97
CA ARG A 155 8.74 0.09 11.42
C ARG A 155 8.38 1.20 10.46
N ALA A 156 9.36 1.74 9.76
CA ALA A 156 9.21 2.68 8.68
C ALA A 156 10.28 2.41 7.61
N VAL A 157 9.96 2.71 6.35
CA VAL A 157 10.91 2.58 5.23
C VAL A 157 11.09 3.95 4.58
N VAL A 158 12.34 4.34 4.34
CA VAL A 158 12.71 5.56 3.61
C VAL A 158 13.42 5.14 2.32
N VAL A 159 12.77 5.37 1.19
CA VAL A 159 13.33 5.15 -0.14
C VAL A 159 13.93 6.46 -0.63
N VAL A 160 15.25 6.51 -0.75
CA VAL A 160 15.99 7.73 -1.13
C VAL A 160 16.25 7.72 -2.64
N LEU A 161 15.79 8.76 -3.32
CA LEU A 161 15.95 8.96 -4.76
C LEU A 161 16.77 10.23 -5.03
N ASP A 162 17.48 10.28 -6.16
CA ASP A 162 18.10 11.50 -6.67
C ASP A 162 17.07 12.28 -7.49
N ALA A 163 16.69 13.48 -7.06
CA ALA A 163 15.68 14.29 -7.74
C ALA A 163 16.20 14.97 -9.01
N ARG A 164 17.52 15.02 -9.25
CA ARG A 164 18.09 15.61 -10.48
C ARG A 164 17.57 14.85 -11.69
N LYS A 165 17.03 15.56 -12.68
CA LYS A 165 16.34 14.95 -13.82
C LYS A 165 17.16 13.87 -14.52
N ALA A 166 18.44 14.11 -14.79
CA ALA A 166 19.31 13.14 -15.47
C ALA A 166 19.50 11.86 -14.63
N SER A 167 19.85 12.02 -13.35
CA SER A 167 20.07 10.90 -12.43
C SER A 167 18.78 10.11 -12.14
N PHE A 168 17.65 10.81 -12.01
CA PHE A 168 16.36 10.18 -11.81
C PHE A 168 15.96 9.31 -12.99
N MET A 169 16.03 9.85 -14.22
CA MET A 169 15.67 9.09 -15.42
C MET A 169 16.58 7.88 -15.63
N ALA A 170 17.89 8.00 -15.34
CA ALA A 170 18.83 6.89 -15.42
C ALA A 170 18.58 5.77 -14.39
N SER A 171 18.02 6.13 -13.24
CA SER A 171 17.74 5.20 -12.13
C SER A 171 16.25 4.85 -11.98
N LEU A 172 15.38 5.31 -12.87
CA LEU A 172 13.92 5.14 -12.77
C LEU A 172 13.54 3.66 -12.68
N ARG A 173 14.14 2.82 -13.53
CA ARG A 173 13.91 1.38 -13.54
C ARG A 173 14.33 0.72 -12.23
N ASP A 174 15.55 0.99 -11.78
CA ASP A 174 16.09 0.44 -10.54
C ASP A 174 15.27 0.91 -9.31
N SER A 175 14.75 2.14 -9.37
CA SER A 175 13.88 2.73 -8.35
C SER A 175 12.50 2.08 -8.33
N GLY A 176 11.90 1.86 -9.51
CA GLY A 176 10.61 1.19 -9.67
C GLY A 176 10.67 -0.24 -9.16
N GLN A 177 11.72 -1.00 -9.52
CA GLN A 177 11.95 -2.36 -9.02
C GLN A 177 12.11 -2.38 -7.49
N CYS A 178 12.98 -1.52 -6.94
CA CYS A 178 13.20 -1.44 -5.49
C CYS A 178 11.90 -1.13 -4.75
N LEU A 179 11.11 -0.18 -5.25
CA LEU A 179 9.85 0.22 -4.62
C LEU A 179 8.80 -0.89 -4.73
N TYR A 180 8.72 -1.59 -5.86
CA TYR A 180 7.85 -2.76 -6.02
C TYR A 180 8.22 -3.86 -5.02
N ASP A 181 9.50 -4.21 -4.90
CA ASP A 181 9.97 -5.24 -3.96
C ASP A 181 9.66 -4.86 -2.50
N VAL A 182 9.81 -3.58 -2.13
CA VAL A 182 9.44 -3.08 -0.79
C VAL A 182 7.94 -3.18 -0.55
N MET A 183 7.10 -2.69 -1.47
CA MET A 183 5.64 -2.64 -1.29
C MET A 183 4.98 -4.03 -1.31
N THR A 184 5.56 -4.97 -2.06
CA THR A 184 5.06 -6.35 -2.16
C THR A 184 5.61 -7.27 -1.08
N HIS A 185 6.58 -6.81 -0.29
CA HIS A 185 7.17 -7.60 0.78
C HIS A 185 6.10 -8.05 1.80
N PRO A 186 5.98 -9.34 2.14
CA PRO A 186 4.92 -9.87 3.00
C PRO A 186 4.80 -9.16 4.35
N THR A 187 5.92 -8.85 4.99
CA THR A 187 5.92 -8.12 6.28
C THR A 187 5.46 -6.66 6.12
N VAL A 188 5.84 -6.01 5.00
CA VAL A 188 5.44 -4.62 4.74
C VAL A 188 3.94 -4.55 4.48
N SER A 189 3.43 -5.48 3.66
CA SER A 189 2.00 -5.63 3.38
C SER A 189 1.20 -5.96 4.63
N ARG A 190 1.59 -7.02 5.35
CA ARG A 190 0.89 -7.52 6.55
C ARG A 190 0.73 -6.46 7.63
N PHE A 191 1.78 -5.69 7.89
CA PHE A 191 1.76 -4.68 8.94
C PHE A 191 1.53 -3.26 8.42
N GLN A 192 1.24 -3.10 7.13
CA GLN A 192 0.99 -1.81 6.49
C GLN A 192 2.10 -0.79 6.80
N THR A 193 3.35 -1.23 6.71
CA THR A 193 4.51 -0.43 7.10
C THR A 193 4.55 0.85 6.26
N PRO A 194 4.62 2.03 6.89
CA PRO A 194 4.67 3.32 6.21
C PRO A 194 5.96 3.46 5.39
N ILE A 195 5.83 4.01 4.18
CA ILE A 195 6.94 4.22 3.24
C ILE A 195 7.04 5.72 2.91
N LEU A 196 8.23 6.30 3.05
CA LEU A 196 8.55 7.64 2.59
C LEU A 196 9.47 7.56 1.37
N ILE A 197 9.03 8.12 0.26
CA ILE A 197 9.85 8.37 -0.91
C ILE A 197 10.47 9.76 -0.76
N PHE A 198 11.74 9.78 -0.39
CA PHE A 198 12.50 11.00 -0.16
C PHE A 198 13.28 11.38 -1.42
N CYS A 199 12.87 12.48 -2.05
CA CYS A 199 13.49 13.04 -3.24
C CYS A 199 14.66 13.96 -2.83
N ASN A 200 15.84 13.36 -2.68
CA ASN A 200 17.07 14.05 -2.27
C ASN A 200 17.61 14.93 -3.41
N LYS A 201 18.48 15.88 -3.07
CA LYS A 201 19.07 16.86 -4.00
C LYS A 201 18.03 17.76 -4.68
N SER A 202 16.94 18.05 -3.97
CA SER A 202 15.89 18.94 -4.46
C SER A 202 16.32 20.41 -4.56
N ASP A 203 17.50 20.75 -4.03
CA ASP A 203 18.16 22.05 -4.18
C ASP A 203 18.75 22.29 -5.58
N ALA A 204 18.92 21.25 -6.39
CA ALA A 204 19.42 21.38 -7.75
C ALA A 204 18.40 22.06 -8.67
N LYS A 205 18.86 22.93 -9.58
CA LYS A 205 18.00 23.67 -10.52
C LYS A 205 17.23 22.75 -11.49
N ASP A 206 17.80 21.59 -11.79
CA ASP A 206 17.23 20.56 -12.67
C ASP A 206 16.46 19.49 -11.88
N ALA A 207 16.16 19.71 -10.60
CA ALA A 207 15.43 18.77 -9.78
C ALA A 207 13.95 18.69 -10.19
N LEU A 208 13.49 17.47 -10.46
CA LEU A 208 12.08 17.18 -10.73
C LEU A 208 11.23 17.47 -9.49
N ASP A 209 9.99 17.89 -9.74
CA ASP A 209 8.99 18.04 -8.70
C ASP A 209 8.36 16.72 -8.29
N GLU A 210 7.75 16.73 -7.12
CA GLU A 210 7.17 15.53 -6.51
C GLU A 210 6.11 14.89 -7.41
N ARG A 211 5.29 15.71 -8.09
CA ARG A 211 4.21 15.21 -8.95
C ARG A 211 4.79 14.47 -10.16
N SER A 212 5.82 15.02 -10.80
CA SER A 212 6.50 14.33 -11.91
C SER A 212 7.14 13.02 -11.48
N ILE A 213 7.85 13.01 -10.34
CA ILE A 213 8.50 11.80 -9.81
C ILE A 213 7.45 10.73 -9.49
N ARG A 214 6.35 11.12 -8.84
CA ARG A 214 5.23 10.23 -8.53
C ARG A 214 4.66 9.60 -9.81
N GLU A 215 4.40 10.40 -10.83
CA GLU A 215 3.81 9.91 -12.08
C GLU A 215 4.75 8.96 -12.83
N LEU A 216 6.05 9.28 -12.88
CA LEU A 216 7.05 8.43 -13.52
C LEU A 216 7.22 7.09 -12.77
N LEU A 217 7.27 7.10 -11.44
CA LEU A 217 7.34 5.87 -10.65
C LEU A 217 6.06 5.05 -10.76
N ARG A 218 4.89 5.69 -10.82
CA ARG A 218 3.60 5.03 -11.02
C ARG A 218 3.60 4.22 -12.32
N ALA A 219 4.05 4.84 -13.41
CA ALA A 219 4.16 4.18 -14.71
C ALA A 219 5.16 3.01 -14.68
N GLU A 220 6.31 3.18 -14.02
CA GLU A 220 7.31 2.11 -13.92
C GLU A 220 6.84 0.95 -13.02
N ILE A 221 6.17 1.21 -11.90
CA ILE A 221 5.57 0.16 -11.06
C ILE A 221 4.52 -0.62 -11.85
N ASN A 222 3.70 0.05 -12.66
CA ASN A 222 2.75 -0.62 -13.55
C ASN A 222 3.43 -1.54 -14.56
N ARG A 223 4.59 -1.13 -15.08
CA ARG A 223 5.41 -1.97 -15.95
C ARG A 223 5.93 -3.20 -15.20
N GLU A 224 6.46 -3.03 -14.00
CA GLU A 224 6.94 -4.13 -13.15
C GLU A 224 5.82 -5.13 -12.80
N ARG A 225 4.61 -4.64 -12.49
CA ARG A 225 3.42 -5.48 -12.28
C ARG A 225 3.15 -6.37 -13.49
N LYS A 226 3.02 -5.77 -14.68
CA LYS A 226 2.74 -6.49 -15.93
C LYS A 226 3.84 -7.50 -16.27
N SER A 227 5.10 -7.15 -16.04
CA SER A 227 6.24 -8.04 -16.27
C SER A 227 6.13 -9.30 -15.42
N ARG A 228 5.84 -9.17 -14.12
CA ARG A 228 5.77 -10.31 -13.20
C ARG A 228 4.48 -11.13 -13.33
N GLU A 229 3.37 -10.49 -13.69
CA GLU A 229 2.14 -11.19 -14.07
C GLU A 229 2.36 -12.08 -15.30
N SER A 230 3.09 -11.59 -16.31
CA SER A 230 3.40 -12.37 -17.52
C SER A 230 4.29 -13.58 -17.22
N GLU A 231 5.24 -13.44 -16.28
CA GLU A 231 6.12 -14.53 -15.84
C GLU A 231 5.35 -15.62 -15.09
N ILE A 232 4.40 -15.25 -14.24
CA ILE A 232 3.52 -16.20 -13.53
C ILE A 232 2.56 -16.88 -14.50
N GLY A 233 2.03 -16.16 -15.49
CA GLY A 233 1.18 -16.72 -16.55
C GLY A 233 1.87 -17.84 -17.35
N THR A 234 3.19 -17.77 -17.53
CA THR A 234 3.99 -18.85 -18.14
C THR A 234 4.30 -20.02 -17.21
N ILE A 235 4.29 -19.83 -15.88
CA ILE A 235 4.53 -20.92 -14.91
C ILE A 235 3.29 -21.81 -14.73
N HIS A 236 2.09 -21.33 -15.08
CA HIS A 236 0.88 -22.15 -15.06
C HIS A 236 0.86 -23.31 -16.07
N ASP A 237 1.86 -23.43 -16.95
CA ASP A 237 2.07 -24.57 -17.84
C ASP A 237 3.10 -25.60 -17.30
N VAL A 238 3.62 -25.38 -16.08
CA VAL A 238 4.46 -26.36 -15.38
C VAL A 238 3.55 -27.21 -14.50
N THR A 239 3.46 -28.49 -14.83
CA THR A 239 2.56 -29.49 -14.22
C THR A 239 2.56 -29.47 -12.70
N ALA A 240 1.38 -29.72 -12.12
CA ALA A 240 1.06 -29.78 -10.69
C ALA A 240 1.96 -30.67 -9.79
N ALA A 241 2.98 -31.34 -10.34
CA ALA A 241 3.90 -32.22 -9.63
C ALA A 241 5.06 -31.49 -8.92
N GLU A 242 5.39 -30.24 -9.30
CA GLU A 242 6.50 -29.49 -8.67
C GLU A 242 6.06 -28.47 -7.60
N ALA A 243 4.75 -28.30 -7.41
CA ALA A 243 4.16 -27.51 -6.33
C ALA A 243 4.42 -28.09 -4.91
N GLN A 244 5.03 -29.27 -4.81
CA GLN A 244 5.34 -29.97 -3.55
C GLN A 244 6.72 -29.62 -2.95
N ARG A 245 7.45 -28.64 -3.51
CA ARG A 245 8.48 -27.93 -2.71
C ARG A 245 7.85 -26.67 -2.17
N VAL A 246 7.20 -26.77 -1.02
CA VAL A 246 6.73 -25.61 -0.25
C VAL A 246 7.95 -24.73 0.08
N PRO A 247 8.11 -23.53 -0.49
CA PRO A 247 8.88 -22.50 0.18
C PRO A 247 7.95 -21.89 1.24
N ASP A 248 8.45 -21.63 2.44
CA ASP A 248 7.67 -20.97 3.49
C ASP A 248 6.89 -19.78 2.91
N ALA A 249 5.58 -19.72 3.20
CA ALA A 249 4.64 -18.69 2.74
C ALA A 249 5.05 -17.24 3.08
N SER A 250 6.16 -17.06 3.80
CA SER A 250 6.81 -15.78 4.08
C SER A 250 7.64 -15.21 2.93
N THR A 251 7.82 -15.92 1.81
CA THR A 251 8.81 -15.56 0.78
C THR A 251 8.22 -15.15 -0.58
N GLN A 252 6.90 -15.28 -0.77
CA GLN A 252 6.26 -14.86 -2.02
C GLN A 252 5.76 -13.41 -1.91
N ASN A 253 6.15 -12.59 -2.88
CA ASN A 253 5.69 -11.21 -3.00
C ASN A 253 4.17 -11.17 -3.14
N VAL A 254 3.52 -10.29 -2.37
CA VAL A 254 2.07 -10.09 -2.40
C VAL A 254 1.71 -9.28 -3.63
N TYR A 255 0.61 -9.64 -4.30
CA TYR A 255 0.10 -8.86 -5.43
C TYR A 255 -0.18 -7.41 -5.02
N LEU A 256 0.29 -6.45 -5.83
CA LEU A 256 0.14 -5.01 -5.59
C LEU A 256 -0.92 -4.42 -6.53
N GLY A 257 -1.90 -3.72 -5.99
CA GLY A 257 -2.97 -3.10 -6.78
C GLY A 257 -4.16 -4.01 -7.05
N TYR A 258 -4.94 -3.63 -8.06
CA TYR A 258 -6.10 -4.38 -8.55
C TYR A 258 -5.87 -4.83 -9.99
N GLU A 259 -6.29 -6.05 -10.30
CA GLU A 259 -6.18 -6.60 -11.65
C GLU A 259 -7.00 -5.77 -12.64
N GLY A 260 -6.45 -5.52 -13.82
CA GLY A 260 -7.10 -4.69 -14.85
C GLY A 260 -7.08 -3.18 -14.61
N GLU A 261 -6.63 -2.71 -13.43
CA GLU A 261 -6.51 -1.29 -13.11
C GLU A 261 -5.06 -0.79 -13.09
N GLU A 262 -4.85 0.45 -13.53
CA GLU A 262 -3.57 1.11 -13.37
C GLU A 262 -3.26 1.32 -11.88
N PHE A 263 -2.01 1.02 -11.51
CA PHE A 263 -1.49 1.25 -10.18
C PHE A 263 -1.60 2.73 -9.80
N GLN A 264 -2.02 2.95 -8.55
CA GLN A 264 -1.92 4.20 -7.85
C GLN A 264 -1.28 3.92 -6.48
N PHE A 265 -0.56 4.89 -5.92
CA PHE A 265 0.10 4.72 -4.62
C PHE A 265 -0.89 4.45 -3.48
N ASP A 266 -2.15 4.87 -3.63
CA ASP A 266 -3.23 4.57 -2.69
C ASP A 266 -3.64 3.09 -2.71
N HIS A 267 -3.21 2.32 -3.72
CA HIS A 267 -3.40 0.88 -3.76
C HIS A 267 -2.35 0.11 -2.95
N ALA A 268 -1.33 0.80 -2.40
CA ALA A 268 -0.38 0.16 -1.50
C ALA A 268 -1.03 -0.23 -0.17
N PHE A 269 -0.49 -1.26 0.49
CA PHE A 269 -1.05 -1.77 1.75
C PHE A 269 -0.90 -0.81 2.93
N GLY A 270 0.14 0.04 2.91
CA GLY A 270 0.42 1.06 3.91
C GLY A 270 0.57 2.43 3.27
N PRO A 271 0.64 3.51 4.08
CA PRO A 271 0.74 4.86 3.56
C PRO A 271 2.06 5.06 2.83
N VAL A 272 1.99 5.57 1.60
CA VAL A 272 3.15 5.96 0.78
C VAL A 272 3.17 7.47 0.67
N LEU A 273 4.13 8.08 1.35
CA LEU A 273 4.34 9.51 1.38
C LEU A 273 5.50 9.89 0.46
N PHE A 274 5.43 11.09 -0.08
CA PHE A 274 6.52 11.66 -0.85
C PHE A 274 6.95 12.95 -0.18
N SER A 275 8.24 13.25 -0.26
CA SER A 275 8.76 14.52 0.23
C SER A 275 10.01 14.91 -0.53
N ARG A 276 10.27 16.21 -0.54
CA ARG A 276 11.47 16.80 -1.10
C ARG A 276 12.41 17.22 0.03
N GLY A 277 13.70 17.11 -0.22
CA GLY A 277 14.69 17.63 0.69
C GLY A 277 16.09 17.59 0.11
N SER A 278 17.05 17.99 0.92
CA SER A 278 18.45 17.99 0.55
C SER A 278 19.30 17.66 1.75
N VAL A 279 20.08 16.59 1.62
CA VAL A 279 21.09 16.22 2.60
C VAL A 279 22.20 17.28 2.66
N LEU A 280 22.56 17.89 1.53
CA LEU A 280 23.58 18.94 1.47
C LEU A 280 23.12 20.21 2.17
N ALA A 281 21.88 20.65 1.92
CA ALA A 281 21.30 21.83 2.57
C ALA A 281 20.75 21.54 3.98
N THR A 282 20.88 20.30 4.48
CA THR A 282 20.33 19.86 5.77
C THR A 282 18.81 20.07 5.91
N SER A 283 18.08 20.13 4.79
CA SER A 283 16.61 20.15 4.80
C SER A 283 16.10 18.71 4.89
N LEU A 284 16.00 18.24 6.14
CA LEU A 284 15.62 16.88 6.53
C LEU A 284 14.37 16.85 7.43
N GLU A 285 13.68 17.98 7.59
CA GLU A 285 12.47 18.08 8.41
C GLU A 285 11.37 17.08 8.02
N PRO A 286 11.16 16.77 6.70
CA PRO A 286 10.18 15.77 6.31
C PRO A 286 10.51 14.36 6.81
N ILE A 287 11.80 13.99 6.84
CA ILE A 287 12.25 12.69 7.34
C ILE A 287 12.07 12.62 8.85
N GLN A 288 12.42 13.70 9.56
CA GLN A 288 12.20 13.79 11.01
C GLN A 288 10.73 13.59 11.35
N THR A 289 9.86 14.37 10.72
CA THR A 289 8.40 14.30 10.95
C THR A 289 7.86 12.90 10.67
N PHE A 290 8.29 12.30 9.56
CA PHE A 290 7.88 10.95 9.19
C PHE A 290 8.34 9.89 10.19
N VAL A 291 9.63 9.88 10.55
CA VAL A 291 10.18 8.86 11.46
C VAL A 291 9.59 9.00 12.86
N GLN A 292 9.46 10.23 13.38
CA GLN A 292 8.86 10.48 14.70
C GLN A 292 7.38 10.06 14.77
N ALA A 293 6.65 10.13 13.66
CA ALA A 293 5.25 9.70 13.59
C ALA A 293 5.08 8.17 13.50
N HIS A 294 6.05 7.47 12.87
CA HIS A 294 5.86 6.11 12.38
C HIS A 294 6.79 5.04 12.96
N ALA A 295 7.94 5.39 13.55
CA ALA A 295 8.95 4.44 14.04
C ALA A 295 8.88 4.12 15.56
#